data_AF-A0A8S3CPH3-F1
#
_entry.id   AF-A0A8S3CPH3-F1
#
_cell.length_a   1.000
_cell.length_b   1.000
_cell.length_c   1.000
_cell.angle_alpha   90.00
_cell.angle_beta   90.00
_cell.angle_gamma   90.00
#
_symmetry.space_group_name_H-M   'P 1'
#
loop_
_entity.id
_entity.type
_entity.pdbx_description
1 polymer ?
#
loop_
_entity_poly.entity_id
_entity_poly.type
_entity_poly.pdbx_seq_one_letter_code
_entity_poly.pdbx_strand_id
1 'polypeptide(L)' 'MLMKFGDVENAERMFRSIKAKGTNIYGALMNGYNLNGESWKCFKIFEEMKEKNIIP' A
#
# COMPACT_ATOMS: atom_id res chain seq x y z
N MET A 1 0.02 -11.33 -1.87
CA MET A 1 -0.81 -12.52 -1.56
C MET A 1 -2.22 -12.09 -1.15
N LEU A 2 -2.40 -11.31 -0.06
CA LEU A 2 -3.72 -10.80 0.37
C LEU A 2 -4.46 -9.96 -0.70
N MET A 3 -3.83 -8.91 -1.23
CA MET A 3 -4.41 -8.07 -2.29
C MET A 3 -4.75 -8.86 -3.57
N LYS A 4 -3.95 -9.88 -3.91
CA LYS A 4 -4.15 -10.71 -5.13
C LYS A 4 -5.39 -11.60 -5.03
N PHE A 5 -5.83 -11.93 -3.82
CA PHE A 5 -7.03 -12.74 -3.56
C PHE A 5 -8.26 -11.88 -3.21
N GLY A 6 -8.20 -10.57 -3.43
CA GLY A 6 -9.31 -9.65 -3.15
C GLY A 6 -9.45 -9.27 -1.67
N ASP A 7 -8.58 -9.78 -0.79
CA ASP A 7 -8.56 -9.42 0.64
C ASP A 7 -7.74 -8.13 0.86
N VAL A 8 -8.23 -7.06 0.23
CA VAL A 8 -7.64 -5.72 0.28
C VAL A 8 -7.74 -5.15 1.69
N GLU A 9 -8.85 -5.41 2.38
CA GLU A 9 -9.10 -4.85 3.71
C GLU A 9 -8.13 -5.40 4.77
N ASN A 10 -7.85 -6.70 4.79
CA ASN A 10 -6.83 -7.23 5.70
C ASN A 10 -5.42 -6.76 5.32
N ALA A 11 -5.12 -6.61 4.02
CA ALA A 11 -3.84 -6.05 3.58
C ALA A 11 -3.66 -4.61 4.08
N GLU A 12 -4.71 -3.79 4.02
CA GLU A 12 -4.72 -2.42 4.57
C GLU A 12 -4.53 -2.43 6.09
N ARG A 13 -5.25 -3.29 6.82
CA ARG A 13 -5.09 -3.41 8.28
C ARG A 13 -3.67 -3.80 8.67
N MET A 14 -3.11 -4.81 7.99
CA MET A 14 -1.73 -5.23 8.20
C MET A 14 -0.76 -4.10 7.91
N PHE A 15 -0.92 -3.42 6.77
CA PHE A 15 -0.13 -2.24 6.44
C PHE A 15 -0.19 -1.21 7.57
N ARG A 16 -1.38 -0.85 8.05
CA ARG A 16 -1.54 0.13 9.14
C ARG A 16 -0.86 -0.31 10.44
N SER A 17 -0.86 -1.61 10.75
CA SER A 17 -0.20 -2.17 11.95
C SER A 17 1.34 -2.14 11.94
N ILE A 18 1.97 -2.08 10.77
CA ILE A 18 3.43 -2.05 10.65
C ILE A 18 3.98 -0.72 11.16
N LYS A 19 4.78 -0.73 12.23
CA LYS A 19 5.35 0.51 12.83
C LYS A 19 6.41 1.18 11.96
N ALA A 20 7.34 0.39 11.40
CA ALA A 20 8.38 0.87 10.51
C ALA A 20 8.09 0.37 9.08
N LYS A 21 7.55 1.26 8.24
CA LYS A 21 7.22 0.96 6.85
C LYS A 21 8.35 1.47 5.96
N GLY A 22 9.00 0.57 5.21
CA GLY A 22 9.94 0.93 4.16
C GLY A 22 9.28 0.95 2.79
N THR A 23 10.02 1.41 1.79
CA THR A 23 9.61 1.47 0.37
C THR A 23 9.02 0.18 -0.17
N ASN A 24 9.55 -0.97 0.26
CA ASN A 24 9.03 -2.30 -0.11
C ASN A 24 7.59 -2.54 0.37
N ILE A 25 7.22 -2.08 1.56
CA ILE A 25 5.88 -2.24 2.14
C ILE A 25 4.87 -1.34 1.41
N TYR A 26 5.25 -0.10 1.10
CA TYR A 26 4.45 0.80 0.28
C TYR A 26 4.25 0.25 -1.13
N GLY A 27 5.33 -0.21 -1.78
CA GLY A 27 5.28 -0.80 -3.12
C GLY A 27 4.40 -2.04 -3.20
N ALA A 28 4.43 -2.90 -2.18
CA ALA A 28 3.55 -4.07 -2.11
C ALA A 28 2.06 -3.69 -2.05
N LEU A 29 1.71 -2.68 -1.25
CA LEU A 29 0.33 -2.20 -1.14
C LEU A 29 -0.12 -1.48 -2.43
N MET A 30 0.72 -0.62 -2.99
CA MET A 30 0.44 0.09 -4.25
C MET A 30 0.24 -0.88 -5.42
N ASN A 31 1.08 -1.90 -5.54
CA ASN A 31 0.92 -2.95 -6.56
C ASN A 31 -0.41 -3.67 -6.39
N GLY A 32 -0.76 -4.05 -5.15
CA GLY A 32 -2.04 -4.68 -4.89
C GLY A 32 -3.23 -3.80 -5.27
N TYR A 33 -3.17 -2.49 -5.08
CA TYR A 33 -4.25 -1.59 -5.50
C TYR A 33 -4.35 -1.53 -7.02
N ASN A 34 -3.22 -1.46 -7.70
CA ASN A 34 -3.16 -1.47 -9.16
C ASN A 34 -3.79 -2.76 -9.74
N LEU A 35 -3.49 -3.92 -9.15
CA LEU A 35 -4.06 -5.20 -9.57
C LEU A 35 -5.57 -5.31 -9.35
N ASN A 36 -6.13 -4.57 -8.39
CA ASN A 36 -7.57 -4.55 -8.11
C ASN A 36 -8.30 -3.38 -8.80
N GLY A 37 -7.63 -2.61 -9.66
CA GLY A 37 -8.22 -1.44 -10.32
C GLY A 37 -8.48 -0.24 -9.39
N GLU A 38 -7.92 -0.26 -8.18
CA GLU A 38 -8.09 0.79 -7.16
C GLU A 38 -7.02 1.89 -7.30
N SER A 39 -6.82 2.40 -8.52
CA SER A 39 -5.73 3.34 -8.83
C SER A 39 -5.72 4.58 -7.94
N TRP A 40 -6.88 5.08 -7.52
CA TRP A 40 -6.99 6.23 -6.61
C TRP A 40 -6.36 5.96 -5.24
N LYS A 41 -6.47 4.73 -4.70
CA LYS A 41 -5.82 4.35 -3.44
C LYS A 41 -4.31 4.23 -3.60
N CYS A 42 -3.85 3.76 -4.75
CA CYS A 42 -2.43 3.75 -5.10
C CYS A 42 -1.84 5.17 -5.00
N PHE A 43 -2.49 6.16 -5.62
CA PHE A 43 -2.06 7.56 -5.52
C PHE A 43 -2.09 8.09 -4.08
N LYS A 44 -3.14 7.77 -3.31
CA LYS A 44 -3.23 8.18 -1.90
C LYS A 44 -2.08 7.63 -1.05
N ILE A 45 -1.69 6.37 -1.26
CA ILE A 45 -0.56 5.77 -0.55
C ILE A 45 0.78 6.36 -1.00
N PHE A 46 0.92 6.70 -2.27
CA PHE A 46 2.10 7.38 -2.79
C PHE A 46 2.32 8.75 -2.15
N GLU A 47 1.25 9.54 -2.02
CA GLU A 47 1.33 10.84 -1.35
C GLU A 47 1.63 10.68 0.15
N GLU A 48 1.03 9.71 0.84
CA GLU A 48 1.37 9.39 2.24
C GLU A 48 2.87 9.02 2.40
N MET A 49 3.43 8.31 1.41
CA MET A 49 4.84 7.92 1.40
C MET A 49 5.75 9.14 1.30
N LYS A 50 5.42 10.09 0.41
CA LYS A 50 6.13 11.37 0.25
C LYS A 50 6.05 12.24 1.50
N GLU A 51 4.88 12.38 2.11
CA GLU A 51 4.69 13.15 3.35
C GLU A 51 5.58 12.63 4.48
N LYS A 52 5.88 11.34 4.47
CA LYS A 52 6.78 10.68 5.44
C LYS A 52 8.25 10.72 5.04
N ASN A 53 8.61 11.43 3.97
CA ASN A 53 9.95 11.48 3.38
C ASN A 53 10.50 10.08 3.03
N ILE A 54 9.62 9.15 2.71
CA ILE A 54 10.00 7.82 2.24
C ILE A 54 10.09 7.91 0.72
N ILE A 55 11.27 7.67 0.17
CA ILE A 55 11.54 7.83 -1.26
C ILE A 55 11.36 6.46 -1.94
N PRO A 56 10.64 6.38 -3.09
CA PRO A 56 10.50 5.18 -3.90
C PRO A 56 11.81 4.60 -4.43
#